data_AF-A0A951AGM1-F1
#
_entry.id   AF-A0A951AGM1-F1
#
_cell.length_a   1.000
_cell.length_b   1.000
_cell.length_c   1.000
_cell.angle_alpha   90.00
_cell.angle_beta   90.00
_cell.angle_gamma   90.00
#
_symmetry.space_group_name_H-M   'P 1'
#
loop_
_entity.id
_entity.type
_entity.pdbx_description
1 polymer ?
#
loop_
_entity_poly.entity_id
_entity_poly.type
_entity_poly.pdbx_seq_one_letter_code
_entity_poly.pdbx_strand_id
1 'polypeptide(L)' 'MRRPPPPPGHYYVWDPGHWKWDGRRYVWVPGHYIHNPHHYVKWIPGHWVERHGGWYWVQGHWRS' A
#
# COMPACT_ATOMS: atom_id res chain seq x y z
N MET A 1 15.79 6.45 -3.30
CA MET A 1 14.59 5.97 -2.59
C MET A 1 14.68 6.46 -1.16
N ARG A 2 13.75 7.29 -0.68
CA ARG A 2 13.73 7.68 0.75
C ARG A 2 13.47 6.43 1.56
N ARG A 3 14.32 6.13 2.54
CA ARG A 3 13.99 5.09 3.52
C ARG A 3 12.74 5.53 4.28
N PRO A 4 11.81 4.61 4.54
CA PRO A 4 10.71 4.93 5.43
C PRO A 4 11.24 5.29 6.83
N PRO A 5 10.41 5.91 7.69
CA PRO A 5 10.76 6.15 9.08
C PRO A 5 11.17 4.84 9.81
N PRO A 6 11.48 4.89 11.11
CA PRO A 6 11.45 3.67 11.91
C PRO A 6 9.99 3.22 12.10
N PRO A 7 9.68 1.91 12.01
CA PRO A 7 8.35 1.40 12.33
C PRO A 7 8.02 1.60 13.83
N PRO A 8 6.75 1.79 14.20
CA PRO A 8 6.33 1.92 15.60
C PRO A 8 6.52 0.65 16.45
N GLY A 9 6.75 -0.51 15.81
CA GLY A 9 6.92 -1.79 16.48
C GLY A 9 7.20 -2.93 15.49
N HIS A 10 7.34 -4.15 16.01
CA HIS A 10 7.75 -5.33 15.22
C HIS A 10 6.71 -5.77 14.18
N TYR A 11 5.45 -5.41 14.39
CA TYR A 11 4.31 -5.80 13.56
C TYR A 11 3.85 -4.64 12.68
N TYR A 12 4.76 -3.96 12.01
CA TYR A 12 4.41 -2.88 11.10
C TYR A 12 5.12 -3.04 9.76
N VAL A 13 4.36 -2.91 8.68
CA VAL A 13 4.89 -2.90 7.32
C VAL A 13 4.71 -1.51 6.74
N TRP A 14 5.73 -1.05 6.00
CA TRP A 14 5.68 0.23 5.29
C TRP A 14 4.92 0.10 3.97
N ASP A 15 3.84 0.85 3.81
CA ASP A 15 3.24 1.16 2.51
C ASP A 15 3.90 2.45 1.98
N PRO A 16 4.61 2.42 0.84
CA PRO A 16 5.32 3.59 0.30
C PRO A 16 4.44 4.76 -0.16
N GLY A 17 3.11 4.63 -0.05
CA GLY A 17 2.19 5.63 -0.54
C GLY A 17 2.05 5.55 -2.05
N HIS A 18 0.90 5.97 -2.54
CA HIS A 18 0.49 5.73 -3.91
C HIS A 18 -0.56 6.74 -4.32
N TRP A 19 -0.65 6.99 -5.62
CA TRP A 19 -1.83 7.65 -6.16
C TRP A 19 -3.02 6.69 -6.06
N LYS A 20 -4.21 7.19 -5.74
CA LYS A 20 -5.45 6.42 -5.68
C LYS A 20 -6.53 7.19 -6.44
N TRP A 21 -7.34 6.50 -7.22
CA TRP A 21 -8.54 7.09 -7.82
C TRP A 21 -9.66 7.15 -6.77
N ASP A 22 -10.22 8.33 -6.49
CA ASP A 22 -11.30 8.53 -5.52
C ASP A 22 -12.71 8.50 -6.13
N GLY A 23 -12.82 8.25 -7.44
CA GLY A 23 -14.07 8.33 -8.21
C GLY A 23 -14.19 9.60 -9.04
N ARG A 24 -13.35 10.62 -8.79
CA ARG A 24 -13.34 11.89 -9.53
C ARG A 24 -11.95 12.34 -9.96
N ARG A 25 -10.91 12.05 -9.18
CA ARG A 25 -9.52 12.41 -9.47
C ARG A 25 -8.53 11.43 -8.83
N TYR A 26 -7.28 11.52 -9.27
CA TYR A 26 -6.16 10.89 -8.57
C TYR A 26 -5.81 11.72 -7.33
N VAL A 27 -5.80 11.08 -6.16
CA VAL A 27 -5.37 11.66 -4.89
C VAL A 27 -4.13 10.93 -4.40
N TRP A 28 -3.14 11.66 -3.89
CA TRP A 28 -1.95 11.04 -3.30
C TRP A 28 -2.28 10.53 -1.91
N VAL A 29 -2.05 9.24 -1.68
CA VAL A 29 -2.11 8.59 -0.37
C VAL A 29 -0.69 8.59 0.19
N PRO A 30 -0.43 9.33 1.30
CA PRO A 30 0.88 9.30 1.94
C PRO A 30 1.24 7.89 2.42
N GLY A 31 2.54 7.57 2.32
CA GLY A 31 3.05 6.33 2.87
C GLY A 31 2.85 6.28 4.38
N HIS A 32 2.47 5.11 4.88
CA HIS A 32 2.15 4.91 6.29
C HIS A 32 2.52 3.49 6.73
N TYR A 33 2.60 3.30 8.04
CA TYR A 33 2.76 1.99 8.63
C TYR A 33 1.41 1.31 8.81
N ILE A 34 1.33 0.07 8.34
CA ILE A 34 0.17 -0.78 8.51
C ILE A 34 0.51 -1.84 9.56
N HIS A 35 -0.34 -1.95 10.59
CA HIS A 35 -0.18 -2.98 11.62
C HIS A 35 -0.39 -4.36 10.98
N ASN A 36 0.56 -5.28 11.18
CA ASN A 36 0.50 -6.67 10.76
C ASN A 36 0.05 -7.57 11.92
N PRO A 37 -1.25 -7.92 12.02
CA PRO A 37 -1.74 -8.75 13.12
C PRO A 37 -1.20 -10.20 13.08
N HIS A 38 -0.60 -10.65 11.98
CA HIS A 38 -0.14 -12.04 11.83
C HIS A 38 1.31 -12.12 11.33
N HIS A 39 2.18 -12.70 12.16
CA HIS A 39 3.60 -12.96 11.86
C HIS A 39 3.85 -13.81 10.58
N TYR A 40 2.83 -14.56 10.10
CA TYR A 40 2.97 -15.47 8.96
C TYR A 40 2.49 -14.89 7.63
N VAL A 41 1.76 -13.77 7.64
CA VAL A 41 1.23 -13.18 6.40
C VAL A 41 2.19 -12.12 5.88
N LYS A 42 2.46 -12.16 4.57
CA LYS A 42 3.27 -11.15 3.90
C LYS A 42 2.36 -10.05 3.38
N TRP A 43 2.75 -8.81 3.65
CA TRP A 43 2.13 -7.65 2.98
C TRP A 43 2.52 -7.70 1.51
N ILE A 44 1.53 -7.75 0.64
CA ILE A 44 1.72 -7.47 -0.78
C ILE A 44 1.39 -6.00 -0.97
N PRO A 45 2.37 -5.14 -1.33
CA PRO A 45 2.09 -3.76 -1.65
C PRO A 45 1.01 -3.68 -2.72
N GLY A 46 0.16 -2.66 -2.60
CA GLY A 46 -0.77 -2.36 -3.67
C GLY A 46 0.00 -2.05 -4.95
N HIS A 47 -0.65 -2.26 -6.07
CA HIS A 47 -0.03 -2.01 -7.37
C HIS A 47 -1.06 -1.46 -8.34
N TRP A 48 -0.53 -0.75 -9.32
CA TRP A 48 -1.30 -0.29 -10.47
C TRP A 48 -1.51 -1.47 -11.40
N VAL A 49 -2.75 -1.65 -11.82
CA VAL A 49 -3.13 -2.60 -12.86
C VAL A 49 -3.85 -1.85 -13.96
N GLU A 50 -3.58 -2.28 -15.19
CA GLU A 50 -4.26 -1.77 -16.36
C GLU A 50 -5.52 -2.63 -16.61
N ARG A 51 -6.71 -2.00 -16.68
CA ARG A 51 -7.94 -2.62 -17.19
C ARG A 51 -8.68 -1.65 -18.07
N HIS A 52 -9.22 -2.18 -19.18
CA HIS A 52 -10.21 -1.49 -20.02
C HIS A 52 -9.82 -0.05 -20.37
N GLY A 53 -8.56 0.17 -20.75
CA GLY A 53 -8.05 1.48 -21.16
C GLY A 53 -7.76 2.47 -20.02
N GLY A 54 -7.71 2.00 -18.76
CA GLY A 54 -7.36 2.82 -17.61
C GLY A 54 -6.48 2.11 -16.59
N TRP A 55 -5.83 2.91 -15.75
CA TRP A 55 -5.04 2.43 -14.61
C TRP A 55 -5.90 2.51 -13.35
N TYR A 56 -5.98 1.39 -12.62
CA TYR A 56 -6.65 1.35 -11.32
C TYR A 56 -5.70 0.84 -10.26
N TRP A 57 -5.82 1.41 -9.07
CA TRP A 57 -5.03 1.01 -7.92
C TRP A 57 -5.67 -0.21 -7.25
N VAL A 58 -4.96 -1.32 -7.22
CA VAL A 58 -5.30 -2.46 -6.36
C VAL A 58 -4.66 -2.24 -5.01
N GLN A 59 -5.49 -2.15 -3.97
CA GLN A 59 -5.01 -2.01 -2.60
C GLN A 59 -4.12 -3.19 -2.23
N GLY A 60 -3.06 -2.89 -1.47
CA GLY A 60 -2.23 -3.92 -0.89
C GLY A 60 -3.05 -4.82 0.01
N HIS A 61 -2.67 -6.09 0.07
CA HIS A 61 -3.38 -7.08 0.85
C HIS A 61 -2.40 -8.04 1.52
N TRP A 62 -2.88 -8.68 2.58
CA TRP A 62 -2.16 -9.76 3.24
C TRP A 62 -2.32 -11.04 2.43
N ARG A 63 -1.21 -11.72 2.16
CA ARG A 63 -1.22 -13.07 1.59
C ARG A 63 -0.58 -14.03 2.59
N SER A 64 -1.32 -15.08 2.92
CA SER A 64 -0.86 -16.27 3.66
C SER A 64 -0.03 -17.19 2.77
#